data_AF-A0A183CXF0-F1
#
_entry.id   AF-A0A183CXF0-F1
#
_cell.length_a   1.000
_cell.length_b   1.000
_cell.length_c   1.000
_cell.angle_alpha   90.00
_cell.angle_beta   90.00
_cell.angle_gamma   90.00
#
_symmetry.space_group_name_H-M   'P 1'
#
loop_
_entity.id
_entity.type
_entity.pdbx_description
1 polymer ?
#
loop_
_entity_poly.entity_id
_entity_poly.type
_entity_poly.pdbx_seq_one_letter_code
_entity_poly.pdbx_strand_id
1 'polypeptide(L)'
;MAIELVQEMGNSNSYIYGVLQLEKFHQNVLKQTEQNPTEVLNKLEVLRLALLNAPKNLHIVCNTGEIMPSFAPSLQWLLHCNRLNPEACNAFLNTPGESIEKSGFGRQRVISVAACEASFLEQSVNFLHNWGSDELLAVQLLAQYLSQAEGPLWKAIRGKGLAYTVRIEVSPDNQLLELSIYRSAQLEQAYEQAKKVVYTELEHIDEQDFEAAKRSFVSEIIQAEDTVDSAADRAICNHLRGLPPHFWRYAPPSNYIRCLF
;
A
#
# COMPACT_ATOMS: atom_id res chain seq x y z
N MET A 1 1.51 -23.53 0.42
CA MET A 1 0.70 -23.14 1.60
C MET A 1 0.88 -21.65 1.81
N ALA A 2 -0.19 -20.86 1.92
CA ALA A 2 -0.09 -19.43 2.25
C ALA A 2 -0.52 -19.20 3.70
N ILE A 3 0.30 -18.53 4.49
CA ILE A 3 -0.03 -18.10 5.84
C ILE A 3 -0.22 -16.59 5.82
N GLU A 4 -1.45 -16.14 6.05
CA GLU A 4 -1.80 -14.72 6.09
C GLU A 4 -2.26 -14.36 7.51
N LEU A 5 -1.68 -13.31 8.09
CA LEU A 5 -1.83 -12.99 9.52
C LEU A 5 -2.60 -11.71 9.80
N VAL A 6 -2.99 -10.94 8.79
CA VAL A 6 -3.82 -9.74 8.95
C VAL A 6 -5.19 -9.95 8.32
N GLN A 7 -6.22 -9.55 9.06
CA GLN A 7 -7.59 -9.55 8.59
C GLN A 7 -8.00 -8.12 8.28
N GLU A 8 -8.41 -7.90 7.04
CA GLU A 8 -9.04 -6.66 6.62
C GLU A 8 -10.49 -6.60 7.11
N MET A 9 -10.98 -5.42 7.49
CA MET A 9 -12.39 -5.27 7.88
C MET A 9 -13.31 -5.63 6.72
N GLY A 10 -14.46 -6.25 7.00
CA GLY A 10 -15.38 -6.75 5.97
C GLY A 10 -15.98 -5.68 5.03
N ASN A 11 -15.87 -4.40 5.39
CA ASN A 11 -16.27 -3.25 4.58
C ASN A 11 -15.07 -2.44 4.05
N SER A 12 -13.85 -2.91 4.25
CA SER A 12 -12.64 -2.27 3.71
C SER A 12 -12.55 -2.49 2.21
N ASN A 13 -11.86 -1.58 1.52
CA ASN A 13 -11.59 -1.73 0.10
C ASN A 13 -10.75 -2.99 -0.16
N SER A 14 -9.68 -3.19 0.62
CA SER A 14 -8.80 -4.36 0.51
C SER A 14 -9.56 -5.68 0.61
N TYR A 15 -10.51 -5.79 1.54
CA TYR A 15 -11.37 -6.97 1.67
C TYR A 15 -12.32 -7.15 0.48
N ILE A 16 -13.02 -6.08 0.07
CA ILE A 16 -14.03 -6.12 -0.99
C ILE A 16 -13.39 -6.49 -2.35
N TYR A 17 -12.20 -5.97 -2.62
CA TYR A 17 -11.42 -6.28 -3.82
C TYR A 17 -10.63 -7.61 -3.73
N GLY A 18 -10.73 -8.33 -2.62
CA GLY A 18 -10.08 -9.62 -2.45
C GLY A 18 -10.55 -10.65 -3.48
N VAL A 19 -9.62 -11.45 -3.99
CA VAL A 19 -9.89 -12.42 -5.08
C VAL A 19 -11.02 -13.40 -4.72
N LEU A 20 -11.07 -13.88 -3.48
CA LEU A 20 -12.10 -14.82 -3.01
C LEU A 20 -13.49 -14.18 -2.93
N GLN A 21 -13.54 -12.91 -2.53
CA GLN A 21 -14.77 -12.12 -2.47
C GLN A 21 -15.28 -11.84 -3.89
N LEU A 22 -14.38 -11.40 -4.77
CA LEU A 22 -14.68 -11.12 -6.17
C LEU A 22 -15.12 -12.36 -6.94
N GLU A 23 -14.53 -13.53 -6.71
CA GLU A 23 -14.95 -14.79 -7.35
C GLU A 23 -16.43 -15.07 -7.06
N LYS A 24 -16.82 -15.07 -5.79
CA LYS A 24 -18.21 -15.30 -5.37
C LYS A 24 -19.16 -14.22 -5.92
N PHE A 25 -18.71 -12.97 -5.89
CA PHE A 25 -19.47 -11.85 -6.44
C PHE A 25 -19.72 -12.03 -7.94
N HIS A 26 -18.68 -12.29 -8.74
CA HIS A 26 -18.80 -12.49 -10.19
C HIS A 26 -19.65 -13.70 -10.54
N GLN A 27 -19.52 -14.82 -9.82
CA GLN A 27 -20.39 -15.99 -10.01
C GLN A 27 -21.87 -15.66 -9.74
N ASN A 28 -22.15 -14.84 -8.73
CA ASN A 28 -23.51 -14.40 -8.42
C ASN A 28 -24.05 -13.46 -9.51
N VAL A 29 -23.25 -12.48 -9.93
CA VAL A 29 -23.61 -11.56 -11.03
C VAL A 29 -23.91 -12.34 -12.30
N LEU A 30 -23.05 -13.30 -12.69
CA LEU A 30 -23.26 -14.14 -13.87
C LEU A 30 -24.60 -14.88 -13.81
N LYS A 31 -24.89 -15.56 -12.69
CA LYS A 31 -26.17 -16.26 -12.50
C LYS A 31 -27.37 -15.31 -12.59
N GLN A 32 -27.27 -14.12 -11.99
CA GLN A 32 -28.33 -13.10 -12.06
C GLN A 32 -28.50 -12.58 -13.48
N THR A 33 -27.42 -12.41 -14.24
CA THR A 33 -27.50 -11.98 -15.65
C THR A 33 -28.19 -13.02 -16.51
N GLU A 34 -27.94 -14.31 -16.29
CA GLU A 34 -28.60 -15.40 -17.03
C GLU A 34 -30.10 -15.52 -16.67
N GLN A 35 -30.46 -15.30 -15.41
CA GLN A 35 -31.84 -15.47 -14.91
C GLN A 35 -32.72 -14.22 -15.07
N ASN A 36 -32.15 -13.03 -14.81
CA ASN A 36 -32.85 -11.75 -14.80
C ASN A 36 -31.90 -10.59 -15.17
N PRO A 37 -31.53 -10.45 -16.45
CA PRO A 37 -30.58 -9.43 -16.90
C PRO A 37 -31.03 -8.00 -16.59
N THR A 38 -32.34 -7.74 -16.59
CA THR A 38 -32.93 -6.44 -16.29
C THR A 38 -32.60 -5.98 -14.87
N GLU A 39 -32.57 -6.88 -13.89
CA GLU A 39 -32.20 -6.54 -12.52
C GLU A 39 -30.73 -6.10 -12.41
N VAL A 40 -29.83 -6.81 -13.10
CA VAL A 40 -28.41 -6.45 -13.12
C VAL A 40 -28.20 -5.09 -13.77
N LEU A 41 -28.88 -4.82 -14.90
CA LEU A 41 -28.86 -3.52 -15.56
C LEU A 41 -29.38 -2.41 -14.64
N ASN A 42 -30.46 -2.65 -13.90
CA ASN A 42 -30.98 -1.68 -12.94
C ASN A 42 -29.97 -1.39 -11.82
N LYS A 43 -29.26 -2.39 -11.30
CA LYS A 43 -28.19 -2.18 -10.30
C LYS A 43 -27.03 -1.37 -10.85
N LEU A 44 -26.60 -1.65 -12.09
CA LEU A 44 -25.56 -0.88 -12.77
C LEU A 44 -26.00 0.57 -13.03
N GLU A 45 -27.26 0.78 -13.37
CA GLU A 45 -27.82 2.12 -13.57
C GLU A 45 -27.87 2.90 -12.25
N VAL A 46 -28.25 2.26 -11.15
CA VAL A 46 -28.16 2.86 -9.80
C VAL A 46 -26.72 3.26 -9.47
N LEU A 47 -25.75 2.38 -9.73
CA LEU A 47 -24.33 2.69 -9.53
C LEU A 47 -23.85 3.86 -10.42
N ARG A 48 -24.22 3.84 -11.71
CA ARG A 48 -23.87 4.89 -12.67
C ARG A 48 -24.42 6.24 -12.22
N LEU A 49 -25.69 6.29 -11.83
CA LEU A 49 -26.33 7.51 -11.32
C LEU A 49 -25.65 7.96 -10.03
N ALA A 50 -25.36 7.06 -9.10
CA ALA A 50 -24.64 7.39 -7.88
C ALA A 50 -23.27 8.01 -8.13
N LEU A 51 -22.45 7.42 -9.02
CA LEU A 51 -21.12 7.94 -9.36
C LEU A 51 -21.19 9.31 -10.06
N LEU A 52 -22.17 9.52 -10.93
CA LEU A 52 -22.34 10.79 -11.63
C LEU A 52 -22.87 11.90 -10.71
N ASN A 53 -23.62 11.54 -9.67
CA ASN A 53 -24.22 12.45 -8.70
C ASN A 53 -23.34 12.69 -7.48
N ALA A 54 -22.32 11.87 -7.25
CA ALA A 54 -21.40 12.03 -6.12
C ALA A 54 -20.65 13.38 -6.20
N PRO A 55 -20.30 13.98 -5.06
CA PRO A 55 -19.43 15.15 -5.04
C PRO A 55 -18.08 14.80 -5.69
N LYS A 56 -17.69 15.59 -6.69
CA LYS A 56 -16.44 15.38 -7.44
C LYS A 56 -15.35 16.27 -6.86
N ASN A 57 -14.31 15.65 -6.33
CA ASN A 57 -13.06 16.33 -5.99
C ASN A 57 -12.12 16.23 -7.20
N LEU A 58 -11.70 17.37 -7.73
CA LEU A 58 -10.80 17.43 -8.87
C LEU A 58 -9.46 18.00 -8.43
N HIS A 59 -8.43 17.17 -8.47
CA HIS A 59 -7.04 17.58 -8.25
C HIS A 59 -6.39 17.79 -9.62
N ILE A 60 -5.78 18.96 -9.82
CA ILE A 60 -5.14 19.30 -11.10
C ILE A 60 -3.70 19.67 -10.81
N VAL A 61 -2.77 18.89 -11.37
CA VAL A 61 -1.34 19.13 -11.26
C VAL A 61 -0.84 19.59 -12.62
N CYS A 62 -0.37 20.83 -12.66
CA CYS A 62 0.02 21.48 -13.90
C CYS A 62 0.94 22.68 -13.64
N ASN A 63 1.60 23.20 -14.67
CA ASN A 63 2.30 24.48 -14.58
C ASN A 63 1.27 25.61 -14.52
N THR A 64 1.02 26.13 -13.32
CA THR A 64 0.02 27.16 -13.08
C THR A 64 0.29 28.44 -13.87
N GLY A 65 1.55 28.82 -14.07
CA GLY A 65 1.93 30.03 -14.81
C GLY A 65 1.56 29.98 -16.29
N GLU A 66 1.65 28.80 -16.91
CA GLU A 66 1.33 28.61 -18.34
C GLU A 66 -0.15 28.35 -18.57
N ILE A 67 -0.83 27.68 -17.64
CA ILE A 67 -2.16 27.12 -17.87
C ILE A 67 -3.27 27.99 -17.30
N MET A 68 -3.07 28.63 -16.13
CA MET A 68 -4.10 29.45 -15.46
C MET A 68 -4.73 30.53 -16.36
N PRO A 69 -4.00 31.23 -17.26
CA PRO A 69 -4.60 32.24 -18.14
C PRO A 69 -5.68 31.68 -19.10
N SER A 70 -5.58 30.40 -19.48
CA SER A 70 -6.49 29.71 -20.41
C SER A 70 -7.41 28.67 -19.74
N PHE A 71 -7.27 28.46 -18.44
CA PHE A 71 -7.84 27.31 -17.73
C PHE A 71 -9.35 27.37 -17.47
N ALA A 72 -9.86 28.57 -17.17
CA ALA A 72 -11.25 28.76 -16.77
C ALA A 72 -12.28 28.44 -17.88
N PRO A 73 -12.06 28.79 -19.17
CA PRO A 73 -12.98 28.44 -20.25
C PRO A 73 -12.99 26.94 -20.59
N SER A 74 -11.84 26.26 -20.55
CA SER A 74 -11.71 24.87 -21.01
C SER A 74 -12.34 23.82 -20.08
N LEU A 75 -12.53 24.15 -18.79
CA LEU A 75 -13.11 23.24 -17.79
C LEU A 75 -14.57 23.56 -17.46
N GLN A 76 -15.23 24.47 -18.20
CA GLN A 76 -16.66 24.77 -17.98
C GLN A 76 -17.55 23.53 -18.04
N TRP A 77 -17.18 22.50 -18.79
CA TRP A 77 -17.90 21.22 -18.85
C TRP A 77 -17.84 20.42 -17.54
N LEU A 78 -16.74 20.52 -16.79
CA LEU A 78 -16.61 19.90 -15.45
C LEU A 78 -17.52 20.60 -14.44
N LEU A 79 -17.61 21.93 -14.54
CA LEU A 79 -18.49 22.76 -13.71
C LEU A 79 -19.97 22.65 -14.15
N HIS A 80 -20.24 22.23 -15.40
CA HIS A 80 -21.59 21.96 -15.92
C HIS A 80 -22.20 20.64 -15.45
N CYS A 81 -21.52 19.88 -14.59
CA CYS A 81 -22.16 18.78 -13.85
C CYS A 81 -23.18 19.26 -12.80
N ASN A 82 -23.56 20.55 -12.82
CA ASN A 82 -24.67 21.09 -12.08
C ASN A 82 -26.00 20.71 -12.72
N ARG A 83 -26.59 19.61 -12.23
CA ARG A 83 -28.04 19.40 -12.00
C ARG A 83 -28.33 17.92 -11.80
N LEU A 84 -27.78 17.33 -10.76
CA LEU A 84 -28.18 16.00 -10.34
C LEU A 84 -28.56 16.02 -8.86
N ASN A 85 -29.66 15.33 -8.55
CA ASN A 85 -30.48 15.48 -7.37
C ASN A 85 -29.64 15.55 -6.06
N PRO A 86 -29.74 16.63 -5.25
CA PRO A 86 -29.06 16.72 -3.95
C PRO A 86 -29.32 15.54 -3.01
N GLU A 87 -30.48 14.87 -3.16
CA GLU A 87 -30.80 13.66 -2.38
C GLU A 87 -29.94 12.45 -2.77
N ALA A 88 -29.48 12.37 -4.02
CA ALA A 88 -28.59 11.30 -4.50
C ALA A 88 -27.14 11.47 -4.01
N CYS A 89 -26.74 12.67 -3.60
CA CYS A 89 -25.41 12.94 -3.05
C CYS A 89 -25.15 12.23 -1.72
N ASN A 90 -26.21 11.90 -0.97
CA ASN A 90 -26.09 11.29 0.36
C ASN A 90 -25.90 9.76 0.34
N ALA A 91 -25.97 9.12 -0.84
CA ALA A 91 -25.92 7.67 -0.94
C ALA A 91 -24.51 7.07 -0.80
N PHE A 92 -23.45 7.87 -1.01
CA PHE A 92 -22.07 7.39 -1.00
C PHE A 92 -21.17 8.35 -0.22
N LEU A 93 -21.26 8.28 1.12
CA LEU A 93 -20.19 8.77 1.98
C LEU A 93 -19.03 7.76 1.90
N ASN A 94 -18.00 8.10 1.14
CA ASN A 94 -16.78 7.31 1.12
C ASN A 94 -16.02 7.57 2.43
N THR A 95 -16.14 6.65 3.38
CA THR A 95 -15.24 6.60 4.54
C THR A 95 -13.95 5.91 4.09
N PRO A 96 -12.76 6.50 4.31
CA PRO A 96 -11.49 5.83 4.04
C PRO A 96 -11.50 4.43 4.66
N GLY A 97 -11.55 3.41 3.80
CA GLY A 97 -11.85 2.04 4.16
C GLY A 97 -10.61 1.15 4.20
N GLU A 98 -9.50 1.64 4.73
CA GLU A 98 -8.28 0.84 4.97
C GLU A 98 -8.15 0.50 6.47
N SER A 99 -9.28 0.28 7.13
CA SER A 99 -9.27 -0.10 8.53
C SER A 99 -8.98 -1.58 8.65
N ILE A 100 -7.83 -1.88 9.26
CA ILE A 100 -7.46 -3.24 9.64
C ILE A 100 -8.37 -3.72 10.77
N GLU A 101 -8.82 -4.97 10.68
CA GLU A 101 -9.53 -5.62 11.78
C GLU A 101 -8.54 -6.03 12.87
N LYS A 102 -8.40 -5.17 13.89
CA LYS A 102 -7.48 -5.41 15.01
C LYS A 102 -7.76 -6.71 15.80
N SER A 103 -8.98 -7.26 15.69
CA SER A 103 -9.36 -8.52 16.34
C SER A 103 -8.63 -9.74 15.77
N GLY A 104 -8.05 -9.61 14.56
CA GLY A 104 -7.35 -10.67 13.85
C GLY A 104 -5.90 -10.87 14.31
N PHE A 105 -5.27 -9.89 14.96
CA PHE A 105 -3.88 -10.01 15.42
C PHE A 105 -3.71 -11.19 16.39
N GLY A 106 -2.59 -11.91 16.24
CA GLY A 106 -2.28 -13.10 17.04
C GLY A 106 -3.01 -14.37 16.57
N ARG A 107 -3.82 -14.30 15.52
CA ARG A 107 -4.41 -15.49 14.87
C ARG A 107 -3.53 -15.93 13.70
N GLN A 108 -3.59 -17.22 13.39
CA GLN A 108 -2.92 -17.81 12.24
C GLN A 108 -3.95 -18.38 11.27
N ARG A 109 -3.77 -18.13 9.97
CA ARG A 109 -4.58 -18.74 8.92
C ARG A 109 -3.68 -19.48 7.96
N VAL A 110 -4.15 -20.62 7.51
CA VAL A 110 -3.43 -21.46 6.56
C VAL A 110 -4.37 -21.73 5.39
N ILE A 111 -3.96 -21.30 4.21
CA ILE A 111 -4.70 -21.52 2.97
C ILE A 111 -3.93 -22.52 2.10
N SER A 112 -4.60 -23.61 1.73
CA SER A 112 -4.08 -24.56 0.76
C SER A 112 -4.43 -24.12 -0.66
N VAL A 113 -3.40 -24.02 -1.50
CA VAL A 113 -3.54 -23.68 -2.92
C VAL A 113 -3.05 -24.88 -3.71
N ALA A 114 -3.98 -25.66 -4.26
CA ALA A 114 -3.67 -26.95 -4.89
C ALA A 114 -2.74 -26.85 -6.10
N ALA A 115 -2.71 -25.70 -6.78
CA ALA A 115 -1.90 -25.47 -7.98
C ALA A 115 -0.48 -24.93 -7.69
N CYS A 116 -0.06 -24.84 -6.43
CA CYS A 116 1.22 -24.24 -6.08
C CYS A 116 2.14 -25.22 -5.32
N GLU A 117 3.32 -25.45 -5.88
CA GLU A 117 4.39 -26.26 -5.28
C GLU A 117 5.20 -25.50 -4.22
N ALA A 118 4.94 -24.20 -4.05
CA ALA A 118 5.63 -23.33 -3.11
C ALA A 118 4.74 -22.90 -1.94
N SER A 119 5.40 -22.47 -0.87
CA SER A 119 4.75 -21.86 0.28
C SER A 119 5.12 -20.39 0.45
N PHE A 120 4.23 -19.67 1.12
CA PHE A 120 4.25 -18.22 1.29
C PHE A 120 3.88 -17.91 2.74
N LEU A 121 4.49 -16.87 3.28
CA LEU A 121 4.18 -16.35 4.61
C LEU A 121 4.11 -14.83 4.55
N GLU A 122 3.04 -14.29 5.10
CA GLU A 122 2.88 -12.88 5.43
C GLU A 122 2.62 -12.79 6.93
N GLN A 123 3.53 -12.12 7.65
CA GLN A 123 3.43 -11.87 9.07
C GLN A 123 3.48 -10.39 9.35
N SER A 124 2.41 -9.83 9.92
CA SER A 124 2.37 -8.41 10.25
C SER A 124 2.14 -8.17 11.73
N VAL A 125 2.69 -7.05 12.21
CA VAL A 125 2.48 -6.52 13.56
C VAL A 125 2.02 -5.08 13.49
N ASN A 126 1.33 -4.61 14.53
CA ASN A 126 0.98 -3.20 14.64
C ASN A 126 2.25 -2.34 14.73
N PHE A 127 2.30 -1.30 13.92
CA PHE A 127 3.36 -0.31 13.89
C PHE A 127 2.74 1.08 13.90
N LEU A 128 2.45 1.58 15.10
CA LEU A 128 1.65 2.79 15.32
C LEU A 128 2.52 4.06 15.29
N HIS A 129 3.20 4.31 14.18
CA HIS A 129 4.01 5.51 13.99
C HIS A 129 3.52 6.31 12.79
N ASN A 130 3.32 7.61 13.02
CA ASN A 130 2.84 8.52 11.98
C ASN A 130 3.97 8.94 11.04
N TRP A 131 3.58 9.37 9.85
CA TRP A 131 4.45 10.05 8.90
C TRP A 131 5.23 11.19 9.57
N GLY A 132 6.54 11.25 9.32
CA GLY A 132 7.42 12.30 9.85
C GLY A 132 7.96 12.06 11.26
N SER A 133 7.65 10.93 11.89
CA SER A 133 8.29 10.53 13.15
C SER A 133 9.70 9.97 12.92
N ASP A 134 10.59 10.20 13.89
CA ASP A 134 11.96 9.68 13.85
C ASP A 134 11.97 8.14 13.92
N GLU A 135 11.05 7.53 14.66
CA GLU A 135 10.92 6.08 14.78
C GLU A 135 10.49 5.42 13.47
N LEU A 136 9.54 6.04 12.73
CA LEU A 136 9.14 5.53 11.41
C LEU A 136 10.35 5.50 10.47
N LEU A 137 11.10 6.60 10.39
CA LEU A 137 12.28 6.70 9.53
C LEU A 137 13.35 5.67 9.92
N ALA A 138 13.61 5.52 11.22
CA ALA A 138 14.59 4.55 11.72
C ALA A 138 14.22 3.11 11.36
N VAL A 139 12.94 2.73 11.52
CA VAL A 139 12.48 1.38 11.20
C VAL A 139 12.44 1.14 9.69
N GLN A 140 12.07 2.14 8.88
CA GLN A 140 12.15 2.04 7.42
C GLN A 140 13.59 1.82 6.95
N LEU A 141 14.55 2.56 7.51
CA LEU A 141 15.96 2.38 7.17
C LEU A 141 16.48 1.00 7.61
N LEU A 142 16.09 0.52 8.80
CA LEU A 142 16.43 -0.83 9.25
C LEU A 142 15.81 -1.91 8.34
N ALA A 143 14.56 -1.74 7.94
CA ALA A 143 13.88 -2.64 7.01
C ALA A 143 14.60 -2.67 5.64
N GLN A 144 15.06 -1.52 5.15
CA GLN A 144 15.89 -1.42 3.95
C GLN A 144 17.21 -2.15 4.12
N TYR A 145 17.93 -1.89 5.21
CA TYR A 145 19.20 -2.56 5.51
C TYR A 145 19.07 -4.07 5.48
N LEU A 146 18.04 -4.62 6.14
CA LEU A 146 17.80 -6.05 6.21
C LEU A 146 17.40 -6.64 4.84
N SER A 147 16.61 -5.91 4.05
CA SER A 147 15.90 -6.44 2.87
C SER A 147 16.50 -6.05 1.51
N GLN A 148 17.47 -5.14 1.47
CA GLN A 148 18.10 -4.69 0.23
C GLN A 148 18.72 -5.86 -0.56
N ALA A 149 18.91 -5.66 -1.86
CA ALA A 149 19.62 -6.61 -2.71
C ALA A 149 21.02 -6.84 -2.14
N GLU A 150 21.42 -8.11 -2.01
CA GLU A 150 22.67 -8.49 -1.34
C GLU A 150 22.77 -7.94 0.10
N GLY A 151 21.64 -7.72 0.79
CA GLY A 151 21.60 -7.44 2.24
C GLY A 151 21.57 -8.72 3.10
N PRO A 152 21.49 -8.60 4.44
CA PRO A 152 21.54 -9.73 5.36
C PRO A 152 20.49 -10.82 5.09
N LEU A 153 19.22 -10.45 4.91
CA LEU A 153 18.15 -11.43 4.64
C LEU A 153 18.32 -12.06 3.25
N TRP A 154 18.73 -11.28 2.27
CA TRP A 154 19.01 -11.77 0.91
C TRP A 154 20.10 -12.85 0.91
N LYS A 155 21.28 -12.53 1.47
CA LYS A 155 22.42 -13.46 1.55
C LYS A 155 22.03 -14.74 2.30
N ALA A 156 21.33 -14.59 3.43
CA ALA A 156 21.03 -15.70 4.32
C ALA A 156 19.92 -16.64 3.82
N ILE A 157 18.96 -16.13 3.05
CA ILE A 157 17.76 -16.87 2.66
C ILE A 157 17.75 -17.12 1.16
N ARG A 158 17.77 -16.06 0.35
CA ARG A 158 17.77 -16.20 -1.12
C ARG A 158 19.09 -16.79 -1.61
N GLY A 159 20.23 -16.30 -1.13
CA GLY A 159 21.55 -16.81 -1.47
C GLY A 159 21.75 -18.30 -1.12
N LYS A 160 21.02 -18.80 -0.12
CA LYS A 160 21.02 -20.22 0.29
C LYS A 160 19.90 -21.05 -0.34
N GLY A 161 19.06 -20.46 -1.19
CA GLY A 161 17.95 -21.16 -1.85
C GLY A 161 16.79 -21.55 -0.94
N LEU A 162 16.64 -20.92 0.24
CA LEU A 162 15.56 -21.22 1.19
C LEU A 162 14.21 -20.61 0.74
N ALA A 163 14.24 -19.42 0.14
CA ALA A 163 13.09 -18.76 -0.46
C ALA A 163 13.53 -17.86 -1.61
N TYR A 164 12.62 -17.56 -2.54
CA TYR A 164 12.92 -16.66 -3.66
C TYR A 164 13.05 -15.20 -3.20
N THR A 165 12.12 -14.74 -2.36
CA THR A 165 12.17 -13.41 -1.77
C THR A 165 11.89 -13.50 -0.28
N VAL A 166 12.60 -12.69 0.49
CA VAL A 166 12.30 -12.36 1.87
C VAL A 166 12.41 -10.85 2.03
N ARG A 167 11.47 -10.22 2.72
CA ARG A 167 11.45 -8.78 2.93
C ARG A 167 10.79 -8.44 4.25
N ILE A 168 11.30 -7.41 4.89
CA ILE A 168 10.59 -6.67 5.93
C ILE A 168 10.17 -5.33 5.32
N GLU A 169 8.89 -4.97 5.46
CA GLU A 169 8.30 -3.76 4.89
C GLU A 169 7.50 -3.00 5.95
N VAL A 170 7.53 -1.68 5.86
CA VAL A 170 6.76 -0.80 6.75
C VAL A 170 5.65 -0.16 5.92
N SER A 171 4.41 -0.30 6.38
CA SER A 171 3.21 0.23 5.75
C SER A 171 2.58 1.28 6.69
N PRO A 172 3.01 2.57 6.64
CA PRO A 172 2.61 3.56 7.65
C PRO A 172 1.14 3.95 7.56
N ASP A 173 0.57 3.97 6.36
CA ASP A 173 -0.85 4.24 6.15
C ASP A 173 -1.73 3.16 6.78
N ASN A 174 -1.29 1.90 6.68
CA ASN A 174 -1.92 0.74 7.32
C ASN A 174 -1.51 0.56 8.79
N GLN A 175 -0.52 1.31 9.27
CA GLN A 175 0.11 1.14 10.59
C GLN A 175 0.61 -0.29 10.83
N LEU A 176 1.29 -0.87 9.83
CA LEU A 176 1.84 -2.23 9.88
C LEU A 176 3.36 -2.26 9.67
N LEU A 177 3.99 -3.25 10.29
CA LEU A 177 5.32 -3.75 9.97
C LEU A 177 5.17 -5.22 9.59
N GLU A 178 5.71 -5.60 8.44
CA GLU A 178 5.36 -6.84 7.76
C GLU A 178 6.62 -7.62 7.37
N LEU A 179 6.59 -8.94 7.57
CA LEU A 179 7.58 -9.90 7.09
C LEU A 179 6.93 -10.77 6.03
N SER A 180 7.49 -10.72 4.83
CA SER A 180 7.04 -11.51 3.68
C SER A 180 8.10 -12.53 3.31
N ILE A 181 7.72 -13.80 3.21
CA ILE A 181 8.53 -14.86 2.61
C ILE A 181 7.79 -15.39 1.39
N TYR A 182 8.31 -15.09 0.21
CA TYR A 182 7.68 -15.42 -1.06
C TYR A 182 8.38 -16.61 -1.72
N ARG A 183 7.58 -17.62 -2.08
CA ARG A 183 8.01 -18.87 -2.74
C ARG A 183 9.16 -19.56 -2.01
N SER A 184 8.82 -20.29 -0.96
CA SER A 184 9.73 -21.18 -0.23
C SER A 184 9.30 -22.64 -0.33
N ALA A 185 10.25 -23.52 -0.60
CA ALA A 185 10.06 -24.97 -0.45
C ALA A 185 10.25 -25.44 1.01
N GLN A 186 10.95 -24.65 1.82
CA GLN A 186 11.34 -24.96 3.20
C GLN A 186 10.96 -23.78 4.12
N LEU A 187 9.66 -23.47 4.19
CA LEU A 187 9.16 -22.23 4.81
C LEU A 187 9.55 -22.09 6.29
N GLU A 188 9.47 -23.19 7.06
CA GLU A 188 9.88 -23.21 8.47
C GLU A 188 11.36 -22.83 8.63
N GLN A 189 12.24 -23.42 7.82
CA GLN A 189 13.67 -23.13 7.87
C GLN A 189 13.97 -21.69 7.42
N ALA A 190 13.27 -21.21 6.39
CA ALA A 190 13.40 -19.82 5.93
C ALA A 190 12.99 -18.84 7.04
N TYR A 191 11.91 -19.14 7.77
CA TYR A 191 11.43 -18.33 8.89
C TYR A 191 12.40 -18.30 10.07
N GLU A 192 12.87 -19.46 10.53
CA GLU A 192 13.83 -19.54 11.63
C GLU A 192 15.16 -18.86 11.27
N GLN A 193 15.60 -19.00 10.01
CA GLN A 193 16.78 -18.29 9.52
C GLN A 193 16.55 -16.78 9.44
N ALA A 194 15.38 -16.30 9.02
CA ALA A 194 15.03 -14.88 9.00
C ALA A 194 15.09 -14.29 10.41
N LYS A 195 14.43 -14.96 11.36
CA LYS A 195 14.43 -14.58 12.78
C LYS A 195 15.85 -14.48 13.33
N LYS A 196 16.69 -15.49 13.09
CA LYS A 196 18.08 -15.50 13.54
C LYS A 196 18.88 -14.32 12.99
N VAL A 197 18.73 -14.04 11.69
CA VAL A 197 19.43 -12.90 11.03
C VAL A 197 19.00 -11.60 11.68
N VAL A 198 17.69 -11.35 11.82
CA VAL A 198 17.18 -10.11 12.44
C VAL A 198 17.78 -9.90 13.83
N TYR A 199 17.77 -10.91 14.71
CA TYR A 199 18.36 -10.77 16.04
C TYR A 199 19.87 -10.53 16.02
N THR A 200 20.60 -11.15 15.09
CA THR A 200 22.06 -10.98 14.96
C THR A 200 22.40 -9.56 14.52
N GLU A 201 21.70 -9.05 13.49
CA GLU A 201 21.93 -7.72 12.94
C GLU A 201 21.52 -6.61 13.91
N LEU A 202 20.58 -6.85 14.83
CA LEU A 202 20.22 -5.91 15.89
C LEU A 202 21.34 -5.74 16.94
N GLU A 203 22.23 -6.73 17.09
CA GLU A 203 23.38 -6.64 18.00
C GLU A 203 24.62 -6.04 17.32
N HIS A 204 24.82 -6.35 16.03
CA HIS A 204 25.97 -5.90 15.27
C HIS A 204 25.60 -5.59 13.81
N ILE A 205 25.48 -4.30 13.51
CA ILE A 205 25.22 -3.80 12.15
C ILE A 205 26.54 -3.69 11.39
N ASP A 206 26.58 -4.21 10.16
CA ASP A 206 27.68 -3.97 9.24
C ASP A 206 27.59 -2.54 8.69
N GLU A 207 28.61 -1.72 8.99
CA GLU A 207 28.62 -0.31 8.60
C GLU A 207 28.57 -0.10 7.08
N GLN A 208 29.19 -0.97 6.28
CA GLN A 208 29.24 -0.82 4.83
C GLN A 208 27.89 -1.13 4.20
N ASP A 209 27.28 -2.24 4.61
CA ASP A 209 25.92 -2.61 4.16
C ASP A 209 24.89 -1.56 4.66
N PHE A 210 25.10 -0.96 5.83
CA PHE A 210 24.24 0.13 6.34
C PHE A 210 24.38 1.43 5.56
N GLU A 211 25.60 1.84 5.19
CA GLU A 211 25.81 2.98 4.28
C GLU A 211 25.20 2.73 2.90
N ALA A 212 25.26 1.49 2.39
CA ALA A 212 24.57 1.12 1.15
C ALA A 212 23.04 1.26 1.29
N ALA A 213 22.48 0.82 2.42
CA ALA A 213 21.05 0.91 2.71
C ALA A 213 20.56 2.37 2.72
N LYS A 214 21.32 3.29 3.33
CA LYS A 214 21.00 4.72 3.32
C LYS A 214 20.90 5.28 1.91
N ARG A 215 21.88 4.96 1.05
CA ARG A 215 21.91 5.42 -0.34
C ARG A 215 20.75 4.84 -1.16
N SER A 216 20.49 3.54 -1.00
CA SER A 216 19.36 2.89 -1.69
C SER A 216 18.02 3.47 -1.22
N PHE A 217 17.84 3.70 0.08
CA PHE A 217 16.61 4.29 0.62
C PHE A 217 16.37 5.71 0.09
N VAL A 218 17.40 6.56 0.08
CA VAL A 218 17.31 7.91 -0.52
C VAL A 218 17.01 7.83 -2.02
N SER A 219 17.64 6.89 -2.74
CA SER A 219 17.37 6.68 -4.17
C SER A 219 15.91 6.28 -4.41
N GLU A 220 15.33 5.39 -3.60
CA GLU A 220 13.92 4.98 -3.70
C GLU A 220 12.97 6.17 -3.45
N ILE A 221 13.27 7.02 -2.46
CA ILE A 221 12.48 8.24 -2.19
C ILE A 221 12.49 9.17 -3.41
N ILE A 222 13.65 9.37 -4.04
CA ILE A 222 13.79 10.23 -5.22
C ILE A 222 13.11 9.61 -6.44
N GLN A 223 13.30 8.31 -6.67
CA GLN A 223 12.71 7.60 -7.80
C GLN A 223 11.18 7.57 -7.75
N ALA A 224 10.59 7.62 -6.55
CA ALA A 224 9.14 7.73 -6.42
C ALA A 224 8.55 9.06 -6.94
N GLU A 225 9.39 10.04 -7.30
CA GLU A 225 9.00 11.31 -7.94
C GLU A 225 9.72 11.54 -9.28
N ASP A 226 10.15 10.47 -9.97
CA ASP A 226 10.92 10.55 -11.21
C ASP A 226 10.13 11.10 -12.41
N THR A 227 8.80 10.98 -12.38
CA THR A 227 7.89 11.54 -13.38
C THR A 227 6.95 12.60 -12.80
N VAL A 228 6.40 13.45 -13.67
CA VAL A 228 5.39 14.46 -13.30
C VAL A 228 4.15 13.80 -12.70
N ASP A 229 3.75 12.65 -13.24
CA ASP A 229 2.59 11.89 -12.79
C ASP A 229 2.82 11.33 -11.38
N SER A 230 3.95 10.65 -11.14
CA SER A 230 4.29 10.11 -9.82
C SER A 230 4.48 11.22 -8.77
N ALA A 231 5.06 12.36 -9.15
CA ALA A 231 5.18 13.52 -8.27
C ALA A 231 3.80 14.15 -7.96
N ALA A 232 2.88 14.17 -8.93
CA ALA A 232 1.51 14.63 -8.75
C ALA A 232 0.75 13.75 -7.76
N ASP A 233 0.80 12.43 -7.96
CA ASP A 233 0.18 11.44 -7.08
C ASP A 233 0.69 11.58 -5.65
N ARG A 234 2.01 11.66 -5.46
CA ARG A 234 2.59 11.87 -4.13
C ARG A 234 2.17 13.17 -3.48
N ALA A 235 2.06 14.27 -4.23
CA ALA A 235 1.58 15.54 -3.70
C ALA A 235 0.11 15.44 -3.24
N ILE A 236 -0.74 14.75 -4.00
CA ILE A 236 -2.14 14.50 -3.64
C ILE A 236 -2.22 13.60 -2.39
N CYS A 237 -1.49 12.48 -2.36
CA CYS A 237 -1.45 11.61 -1.18
C CYS A 237 -0.93 12.33 0.07
N ASN A 238 0.11 13.17 -0.06
CA ASN A 238 0.60 14.00 1.04
C ASN A 238 -0.49 14.93 1.56
N HIS A 239 -1.22 15.60 0.66
CA HIS A 239 -2.35 16.45 1.04
C HIS A 239 -3.42 15.67 1.81
N LEU A 240 -3.79 14.48 1.32
CA LEU A 240 -4.76 13.60 1.98
C LEU A 240 -4.29 13.12 3.36
N ARG A 241 -2.97 12.92 3.52
CA ARG A 241 -2.33 12.57 4.81
C ARG A 241 -2.14 13.78 5.74
N GLY A 242 -2.45 15.01 5.30
CA GLY A 242 -2.17 16.22 6.06
C GLY A 242 -0.69 16.63 6.12
N LEU A 243 0.12 16.12 5.19
CA LEU A 243 1.56 16.42 5.08
C LEU A 243 1.81 17.62 4.13
N PRO A 244 2.95 18.33 4.30
CA PRO A 244 3.37 19.34 3.34
C PRO A 244 3.51 18.76 1.92
N PRO A 245 3.17 19.53 0.85
CA PRO A 245 3.28 19.04 -0.54
C PRO A 245 4.67 18.53 -0.92
N HIS A 246 5.71 19.13 -0.32
CA HIS A 246 7.11 18.80 -0.56
C HIS A 246 7.76 18.05 0.60
N PHE A 247 6.97 17.34 1.42
CA PHE A 247 7.43 16.60 2.60
C PHE A 247 8.68 15.75 2.35
N TRP A 248 8.76 15.09 1.21
CA TRP A 248 9.86 14.21 0.82
C TRP A 248 11.10 14.95 0.30
N ARG A 249 10.94 16.21 -0.11
CA ARG A 249 12.03 17.05 -0.64
C ARG A 249 12.67 17.92 0.44
N TYR A 250 11.88 18.27 1.45
CA TYR A 250 12.31 19.07 2.60
C TYR A 250 11.84 18.36 3.86
N ALA A 251 12.67 17.48 4.44
CA ALA A 251 12.38 17.01 5.79
C ALA A 251 12.43 18.20 6.76
N PRO A 252 11.63 18.17 7.85
CA PRO A 252 11.75 19.18 8.91
C PRO A 252 13.19 19.25 9.44
N PRO A 253 13.58 20.37 10.08
CA PRO A 253 14.95 20.62 10.53
C PRO A 253 15.40 19.74 11.72
N SER A 254 14.93 18.50 11.84
CA SER A 254 15.55 17.51 12.72
C SER A 254 16.83 17.00 12.05
N ASN A 255 17.90 16.88 12.83
CA ASN A 255 19.29 16.76 12.40
C ASN A 255 19.67 15.48 11.61
N TYR A 256 18.72 14.68 11.13
CA TYR A 256 18.98 13.31 10.68
C TYR A 256 19.27 13.15 9.20
N ILE A 257 18.94 14.13 8.33
CA ILE A 257 19.44 14.11 6.95
C ILE A 257 20.98 14.24 6.91
N ARG A 258 21.61 14.83 7.94
CA ARG A 258 23.08 14.79 8.09
C ARG A 258 23.64 13.39 8.40
N CYS A 259 22.79 12.40 8.71
CA CYS A 259 23.21 11.01 8.84
C CYS A 259 22.93 10.17 7.59
N LEU A 260 22.09 10.66 6.68
CA LEU A 260 21.77 10.04 5.38
C LEU A 260 22.70 10.50 4.24
N PHE A 261 23.43 11.61 4.45
CA PHE A 261 24.49 12.12 3.57
C PHE A 261 25.82 12.21 4.29
#